data_AF-A0A813E0W1-F1
#
_entry.id   AF-A0A813E0W1-F1
#
_cell.length_a   1.000
_cell.length_b   1.000
_cell.length_c   1.000
_cell.angle_alpha   90.00
_cell.angle_beta   90.00
_cell.angle_gamma   90.00
#
_symmetry.space_group_name_H-M   'P 1'
#
loop_
_entity.id
_entity.type
_entity.pdbx_description
1 polymer ?
#
loop_
_entity_poly.entity_id
_entity_poly.type
_entity_poly.pdbx_seq_one_letter_code
_entity_poly.pdbx_strand_id
1 'polypeptide(L)'
;MEISEPSSFQLGQQCLKEGDVVAAVKHLEAAMAEPQGLTLDGHLLMAEALWQQAGSGGTATALPHYEAALKLAREAGDSSKEAAVSLGHGFALLQLGRGLEARETLRRAHALAEEDKNPAAMNFIDGLLKQAEAAMSPQEQSVATWQQFAAAFTHKRPVLFMRGNAKSPGDEASALGVLKLREAGVKSLKVVDVWASGPEVPEGLQTLSNFEVPFPQLFVQGASVENWTELPAEELTSLLKDNGVLMSEPGEKKPEEPGCHGSFSEGLQPWEVVLVELVSKQGAKDWGPKLQELQERGLEEVPSDVLELEEAWARLSPIVKEKLEKQPEMPCGHSCNTCPTKHDCQLHDAVGHVRDIEDLL
;
A
#
# COMPACT_ATOMS: atom_id res chain seq x y z
N MET A 1 -44.57 -15.83 -43.92
CA MET A 1 -44.02 -15.92 -42.56
C MET A 1 -42.54 -16.15 -42.75
N GLU A 2 -41.76 -15.07 -42.85
CA GLU A 2 -40.30 -15.17 -43.02
C GLU A 2 -39.72 -15.61 -41.67
N ILE A 3 -39.12 -16.80 -41.65
CA ILE A 3 -38.36 -17.27 -40.49
C ILE A 3 -37.05 -16.49 -40.54
N SER A 4 -36.90 -15.51 -39.66
CA SER A 4 -35.62 -14.81 -39.48
C SER A 4 -34.54 -15.85 -39.15
N GLU A 5 -33.39 -15.75 -39.80
CA GLU A 5 -32.24 -16.60 -39.48
C GLU A 5 -31.84 -16.40 -38.01
N PRO A 6 -31.46 -17.48 -37.31
CA PRO A 6 -31.03 -17.40 -35.92
C PRO A 6 -29.70 -16.63 -35.82
N SER A 7 -29.62 -15.73 -34.84
CA SER A 7 -28.39 -15.01 -34.51
C SER A 7 -27.26 -15.96 -34.09
N SER A 8 -26.02 -15.50 -34.21
CA SER A 8 -24.82 -16.23 -33.74
C SER A 8 -24.97 -16.68 -32.29
N PHE A 9 -25.52 -15.84 -31.42
CA PHE A 9 -25.79 -16.18 -30.02
C PHE A 9 -26.82 -17.33 -29.87
N GLN A 10 -27.92 -17.28 -30.62
CA GLN A 10 -28.95 -18.33 -30.60
C GLN A 10 -28.40 -19.67 -31.11
N LEU A 11 -27.54 -19.64 -32.13
CA LEU A 11 -26.84 -20.83 -32.62
C LEU A 11 -25.91 -21.39 -31.54
N GLY A 12 -25.15 -20.54 -30.83
CA GLY A 12 -24.31 -20.96 -29.72
C GLY A 12 -25.10 -21.65 -28.59
N GLN A 13 -26.24 -21.08 -28.21
CA GLN A 13 -27.17 -21.69 -27.25
C GLN A 13 -27.69 -23.05 -27.71
N GLN A 14 -28.04 -23.17 -28.99
CA GLN A 14 -28.56 -24.41 -29.55
C GLN A 14 -27.48 -25.51 -29.55
N CYS A 15 -26.26 -25.17 -29.98
CA CYS A 15 -25.13 -26.11 -29.98
C CYS A 15 -24.81 -26.65 -28.58
N LEU A 16 -24.85 -25.82 -27.53
CA LEU A 16 -24.66 -26.30 -26.15
C LEU A 16 -25.75 -27.28 -25.72
N LYS A 17 -27.02 -27.00 -26.04
CA LYS A 17 -28.13 -27.92 -25.73
C LYS A 17 -27.98 -29.27 -26.41
N GLU A 18 -27.38 -29.28 -27.61
CA GLU A 18 -27.10 -30.49 -28.39
C GLU A 18 -25.79 -31.18 -27.95
N GLY A 19 -25.01 -30.56 -27.07
CA GLY A 19 -23.72 -31.05 -26.61
C GLY A 19 -22.55 -30.80 -27.58
N ASP A 20 -22.78 -30.04 -28.65
CA ASP A 20 -21.71 -29.60 -29.57
C ASP A 20 -21.02 -28.34 -29.02
N VAL A 21 -20.19 -28.56 -28.00
CA VAL A 21 -19.50 -27.49 -27.29
C VAL A 21 -18.54 -26.72 -28.21
N VAL A 22 -17.92 -27.41 -29.18
CA VAL A 22 -16.97 -26.78 -30.11
C VAL A 22 -17.68 -25.82 -31.05
N ALA A 23 -18.82 -26.24 -31.61
CA ALA A 23 -19.65 -25.33 -32.42
C ALA A 23 -20.20 -24.18 -31.58
N ALA A 24 -20.56 -24.43 -30.32
CA ALA A 24 -21.06 -23.39 -29.43
C ALA A 24 -20.03 -22.28 -29.19
N VAL A 25 -18.79 -22.63 -28.84
CA VAL A 25 -17.70 -21.65 -28.65
C VAL A 25 -17.52 -20.83 -29.92
N LYS A 26 -17.46 -21.48 -31.09
CA LYS A 26 -17.32 -20.80 -32.39
C LYS A 26 -18.44 -19.79 -32.67
N HIS A 27 -19.69 -20.17 -32.39
CA HIS A 27 -20.83 -19.30 -32.59
C HIS A 27 -20.86 -18.13 -31.58
N LEU A 28 -20.40 -18.35 -30.36
CA LEU A 28 -20.29 -17.30 -29.34
C LEU A 28 -19.13 -16.34 -29.60
N GLU A 29 -18.02 -16.80 -30.18
CA GLU A 29 -16.94 -15.94 -30.66
C GLU A 29 -17.42 -15.03 -31.79
N ALA A 30 -18.21 -15.58 -32.72
CA ALA A 30 -18.84 -14.80 -33.78
C ALA A 30 -19.80 -13.74 -33.22
N ALA A 31 -20.63 -14.11 -32.24
CA ALA A 31 -21.52 -13.17 -31.56
C ALA A 31 -20.76 -12.05 -30.83
N MET A 32 -19.61 -12.38 -30.23
CA MET A 32 -18.76 -11.40 -29.55
C MET A 32 -18.10 -10.41 -30.52
N ALA A 33 -17.85 -10.81 -31.76
CA ALA A 33 -17.32 -9.95 -32.81
C ALA A 33 -18.36 -9.00 -33.42
N GLU A 34 -19.65 -9.17 -33.12
CA GLU A 34 -20.70 -8.24 -33.53
C GLU A 34 -20.56 -6.91 -32.76
N PRO A 35 -20.95 -5.76 -33.34
CA PRO A 35 -20.78 -4.44 -32.70
C PRO A 35 -21.40 -4.30 -31.31
N GLN A 36 -22.46 -5.08 -31.03
CA GLN A 36 -23.15 -5.09 -29.76
C GLN A 36 -22.42 -5.90 -28.69
N GLY A 37 -21.47 -6.76 -29.08
CA GLY A 37 -20.78 -7.68 -28.20
C GLY A 37 -21.70 -8.71 -27.54
N LEU A 38 -21.17 -9.41 -26.54
CA LEU A 38 -21.97 -10.34 -25.73
C LEU A 38 -22.70 -9.60 -24.61
N THR A 39 -23.93 -10.03 -24.35
CA THR A 39 -24.66 -9.66 -23.14
C THR A 39 -24.09 -10.38 -21.91
N LEU A 40 -24.57 -10.06 -20.71
CA LEU A 40 -24.25 -10.80 -19.48
C LEU A 40 -24.49 -12.31 -19.67
N ASP A 41 -25.66 -12.68 -20.19
CA ASP A 41 -26.01 -14.07 -20.45
C ASP A 41 -25.12 -14.68 -21.54
N GLY A 42 -24.69 -13.88 -22.51
CA GLY A 42 -23.70 -14.24 -23.53
C GLY A 42 -22.34 -14.61 -22.94
N HIS A 43 -21.84 -13.79 -22.02
CA HIS A 43 -20.59 -14.05 -21.33
C HIS A 43 -20.68 -15.30 -20.43
N LEU A 44 -21.78 -15.48 -19.69
CA LEU A 44 -21.99 -16.69 -18.90
C LEU A 44 -22.03 -17.95 -19.76
N LEU A 45 -22.72 -17.89 -20.91
CA LEU A 45 -22.81 -19.00 -21.83
C LEU A 45 -21.45 -19.34 -22.47
N MET A 46 -20.63 -18.34 -22.77
CA MET A 46 -19.27 -18.54 -23.25
C MET A 46 -18.39 -19.17 -22.18
N ALA A 47 -18.49 -18.68 -20.93
CA ALA A 47 -17.76 -19.27 -19.80
C ALA A 47 -18.12 -20.75 -19.62
N GLU A 48 -19.41 -21.09 -19.69
CA GLU A 48 -19.89 -22.47 -19.64
C GLU A 48 -19.37 -23.31 -20.80
N ALA A 49 -19.44 -22.80 -22.04
CA ALA A 49 -18.96 -23.52 -23.22
C ALA A 49 -17.47 -23.84 -23.11
N LEU A 50 -16.65 -22.85 -22.77
CA LEU A 50 -15.22 -23.03 -22.57
C LEU A 50 -14.93 -24.04 -21.44
N TRP A 51 -15.72 -23.98 -20.36
CA TRP A 51 -15.60 -24.92 -19.24
C TRP A 51 -15.89 -26.36 -19.66
N GLN A 52 -17.01 -26.58 -20.36
CA GLN A 52 -17.39 -27.90 -20.86
C GLN A 52 -16.37 -28.42 -21.89
N GLN A 53 -15.82 -27.54 -22.72
CA GLN A 53 -14.83 -27.91 -23.75
C GLN A 53 -13.54 -28.44 -23.13
N ALA A 54 -13.14 -27.87 -21.98
CA ALA A 54 -11.92 -28.24 -21.26
C ALA A 54 -12.10 -29.51 -20.39
N GLY A 55 -13.34 -29.91 -20.08
CA GLY A 55 -13.65 -31.08 -19.28
C GLY A 55 -13.53 -30.84 -17.77
N SER A 56 -13.29 -31.90 -16.99
CA SER A 56 -13.43 -31.89 -15.52
C SER A 56 -12.49 -30.94 -14.77
N GLY A 57 -11.41 -30.47 -15.40
CA GLY A 57 -10.49 -29.50 -14.79
C GLY A 57 -10.82 -28.04 -15.09
N GLY A 58 -11.80 -27.78 -15.97
CA GLY A 58 -12.09 -26.43 -16.44
C GLY A 58 -10.93 -25.78 -17.19
N THR A 59 -11.04 -24.47 -17.42
CA THR A 59 -10.02 -23.70 -18.13
C THR A 59 -9.97 -22.25 -17.64
N ALA A 60 -8.76 -21.70 -17.53
CA ALA A 60 -8.55 -20.29 -17.24
C ALA A 60 -9.13 -19.37 -18.32
N THR A 61 -9.35 -19.87 -19.55
CA THR A 61 -9.96 -19.08 -20.65
C THR A 61 -11.41 -18.69 -20.37
N ALA A 62 -12.10 -19.36 -19.45
CA ALA A 62 -13.46 -19.00 -19.03
C ALA A 62 -13.51 -17.79 -18.09
N LEU A 63 -12.42 -17.50 -17.36
CA LEU A 63 -12.40 -16.47 -16.31
C LEU A 63 -12.67 -15.05 -16.81
N PRO A 64 -12.08 -14.59 -17.93
CA PRO A 64 -12.40 -13.26 -18.48
C PRO A 64 -13.89 -13.06 -18.80
N HIS A 65 -14.60 -14.15 -19.13
CA HIS A 65 -16.04 -14.08 -19.39
C HIS A 65 -16.84 -13.96 -18.09
N TYR A 66 -16.42 -14.62 -17.00
CA TYR A 66 -17.02 -14.37 -15.68
C TYR A 66 -16.79 -12.92 -15.22
N GLU A 67 -15.59 -12.38 -15.39
CA GLU A 67 -15.26 -11.00 -15.04
C GLU A 67 -16.10 -9.99 -15.84
N ALA A 68 -16.24 -10.20 -17.14
CA ALA A 68 -17.09 -9.37 -17.99
C ALA A 68 -18.58 -9.47 -17.60
N ALA A 69 -19.08 -10.67 -17.28
CA ALA A 69 -20.45 -10.85 -16.80
C ALA A 69 -20.68 -10.15 -15.44
N LEU A 70 -19.71 -10.20 -14.53
CA LEU A 70 -19.77 -9.48 -13.24
C LEU A 70 -19.84 -7.98 -13.43
N LYS A 71 -19.02 -7.44 -14.34
CA LYS A 71 -19.05 -6.02 -14.67
C LYS A 71 -20.43 -5.59 -15.17
N LEU A 72 -20.99 -6.34 -16.13
CA LEU A 72 -22.33 -6.07 -16.67
C LEU A 72 -23.43 -6.20 -15.61
N ALA A 73 -23.34 -7.17 -14.70
CA ALA A 73 -24.30 -7.34 -13.61
C ALA A 73 -24.32 -6.13 -12.66
N ARG A 74 -23.12 -5.64 -12.31
CA ARG A 74 -22.95 -4.46 -11.44
C ARG A 74 -23.44 -3.18 -12.10
N GLU A 75 -23.13 -2.98 -13.38
CA GLU A 75 -23.61 -1.83 -14.16
C GLU A 75 -25.13 -1.82 -14.29
N ALA A 76 -25.75 -3.00 -14.38
CA ALA A 76 -27.21 -3.15 -14.39
C ALA A 76 -27.85 -3.03 -13.00
N GLY A 77 -27.07 -3.08 -11.91
CA GLY A 77 -27.58 -3.11 -10.54
C GLY A 77 -28.37 -4.39 -10.21
N ASP A 78 -28.13 -5.49 -10.92
CA ASP A 78 -28.81 -6.78 -10.74
C ASP A 78 -28.05 -7.63 -9.71
N SER A 79 -28.40 -7.45 -8.42
CA SER A 79 -27.74 -8.14 -7.29
C SER A 79 -27.85 -9.66 -7.38
N SER A 80 -29.00 -10.18 -7.82
CA SER A 80 -29.23 -11.62 -7.95
C SER A 80 -28.35 -12.22 -9.05
N LYS A 81 -28.20 -11.54 -10.19
CA LYS A 81 -27.25 -11.98 -11.23
C LYS A 81 -25.80 -11.83 -10.79
N GLU A 82 -25.46 -10.75 -10.10
CA GLU A 82 -24.09 -10.58 -9.55
C GLU A 82 -23.75 -11.74 -8.60
N ALA A 83 -24.70 -12.16 -7.76
CA ALA A 83 -24.52 -13.29 -6.85
C ALA A 83 -24.29 -14.62 -7.60
N ALA A 84 -25.12 -14.90 -8.61
CA ALA A 84 -25.02 -16.11 -9.41
C ALA A 84 -23.71 -16.18 -10.21
N VAL A 85 -23.31 -15.08 -10.85
CA VAL A 85 -22.05 -14.99 -11.60
C VAL A 85 -20.86 -15.13 -10.64
N SER A 86 -20.92 -14.48 -9.48
CA SER A 86 -19.87 -14.56 -8.45
C SER A 86 -19.71 -16.00 -7.93
N LEU A 87 -20.82 -16.71 -7.73
CA LEU A 87 -20.79 -18.12 -7.33
C LEU A 87 -20.13 -19.00 -8.40
N GLY A 88 -20.53 -18.85 -9.67
CA GLY A 88 -19.94 -19.60 -10.79
C GLY A 88 -18.45 -19.31 -10.96
N HIS A 89 -18.06 -18.04 -10.86
CA HIS A 89 -16.67 -17.62 -10.94
C HIS A 89 -15.82 -18.18 -9.78
N GLY A 90 -16.33 -18.09 -8.54
CA GLY A 90 -15.65 -18.64 -7.37
C GLY A 90 -15.46 -20.15 -7.46
N PHE A 91 -16.44 -20.88 -7.98
CA PHE A 91 -16.31 -22.31 -8.26
C PHE A 91 -15.25 -22.59 -9.34
N ALA A 92 -15.23 -21.82 -10.42
CA ALA A 92 -14.23 -21.96 -11.47
C ALA A 92 -12.80 -21.75 -10.94
N LEU A 93 -12.60 -20.72 -10.12
CA LEU A 93 -11.31 -20.45 -9.47
C LEU A 93 -10.87 -21.61 -8.56
N LEU A 94 -11.80 -22.22 -7.81
CA LEU A 94 -11.52 -23.40 -6.99
C LEU A 94 -10.97 -24.57 -7.80
N GLN A 95 -11.63 -24.91 -8.91
CA GLN A 95 -11.23 -26.04 -9.75
C GLN A 95 -9.86 -25.81 -10.40
N LEU A 96 -9.50 -24.55 -10.64
CA LEU A 96 -8.19 -24.14 -11.15
C LEU A 96 -7.12 -24.02 -10.05
N GLY A 97 -7.45 -24.32 -8.79
CA GLY A 97 -6.51 -24.22 -7.66
C GLY A 97 -6.22 -22.80 -7.19
N ARG A 98 -7.01 -21.80 -7.61
CA ARG A 98 -6.86 -20.38 -7.22
C ARG A 98 -7.65 -20.10 -5.94
N GLY A 99 -7.25 -20.75 -4.85
CA GLY A 99 -8.01 -20.81 -3.59
C GLY A 99 -8.28 -19.43 -2.96
N LEU A 100 -7.30 -18.53 -2.98
CA LEU A 100 -7.46 -17.16 -2.44
C LEU A 100 -8.54 -16.36 -3.18
N GLU A 101 -8.44 -16.31 -4.51
CA GLU A 101 -9.34 -15.54 -5.35
C GLU A 101 -10.74 -16.14 -5.35
N ALA A 102 -10.84 -17.46 -5.33
CA ALA A 102 -12.08 -18.17 -5.13
C ALA A 102 -12.77 -17.73 -3.83
N ARG A 103 -12.02 -17.70 -2.71
CA ARG A 103 -12.53 -17.32 -1.40
C ARG A 103 -13.07 -15.88 -1.40
N GLU A 104 -12.37 -14.94 -2.01
CA GLU A 104 -12.82 -13.55 -2.12
C GLU A 104 -14.12 -13.44 -2.93
N THR A 105 -14.14 -14.08 -4.11
CA THR A 105 -15.30 -14.09 -5.01
C THR A 105 -16.52 -14.75 -4.36
N LEU A 106 -16.31 -15.87 -3.64
CA LEU A 106 -17.35 -16.59 -2.93
C LEU A 106 -17.90 -15.79 -1.74
N ARG A 107 -17.09 -15.00 -1.04
CA ARG A 107 -17.60 -14.10 0.01
C ARG A 107 -18.48 -12.99 -0.53
N ARG A 108 -18.15 -12.44 -1.70
CA ARG A 108 -19.02 -11.49 -2.38
C ARG A 108 -20.36 -12.15 -2.74
N ALA A 109 -20.32 -13.37 -3.28
CA ALA A 109 -21.54 -14.13 -3.54
C ALA A 109 -22.36 -14.39 -2.26
N HIS A 110 -21.68 -14.69 -1.14
CA HIS A 110 -22.34 -14.91 0.16
C HIS A 110 -23.06 -13.65 0.65
N ALA A 111 -22.39 -12.50 0.63
CA ALA A 111 -22.98 -11.23 1.06
C ALA A 111 -24.23 -10.88 0.25
N LEU A 112 -24.19 -11.06 -1.08
CA LEU A 112 -25.34 -10.84 -1.95
C LEU A 112 -26.47 -11.85 -1.68
N ALA A 113 -26.15 -13.11 -1.42
CA ALA A 113 -27.14 -14.12 -1.06
C ALA A 113 -27.81 -13.85 0.30
N GLU A 114 -27.08 -13.24 1.23
CA GLU A 114 -27.61 -12.77 2.52
C GLU A 114 -28.59 -11.60 2.32
N GLU A 115 -28.24 -10.62 1.48
CA GLU A 115 -29.11 -9.51 1.10
C GLU A 115 -30.43 -10.01 0.46
N ASP A 116 -30.33 -11.00 -0.43
CA ASP A 116 -31.47 -11.66 -1.10
C ASP A 116 -32.21 -12.67 -0.20
N LYS A 117 -31.76 -12.87 1.04
CA LYS A 117 -32.33 -13.83 2.02
C LYS A 117 -32.47 -15.24 1.44
N ASN A 118 -31.44 -15.72 0.74
CA ASN A 118 -31.42 -17.03 0.11
C ASN A 118 -30.56 -18.03 0.90
N PRO A 119 -31.13 -18.72 1.92
CA PRO A 119 -30.37 -19.65 2.76
C PRO A 119 -29.84 -20.87 2.01
N ALA A 120 -30.49 -21.28 0.92
CA ALA A 120 -30.00 -22.39 0.10
C ALA A 120 -28.69 -22.01 -0.61
N ALA A 121 -28.62 -20.80 -1.17
CA ALA A 121 -27.40 -20.29 -1.78
C ALA A 121 -26.28 -20.11 -0.74
N MET A 122 -26.58 -19.52 0.42
CA MET A 122 -25.60 -19.35 1.50
C MET A 122 -24.99 -20.69 1.94
N ASN A 123 -25.83 -21.70 2.21
CA ASN A 123 -25.35 -23.04 2.61
C ASN A 123 -24.46 -23.68 1.53
N PHE A 124 -24.77 -23.48 0.25
CA PHE A 124 -23.94 -23.99 -0.84
C PHE A 124 -22.60 -23.25 -0.91
N ILE A 125 -22.63 -21.92 -0.82
CA ILE A 125 -21.44 -21.07 -0.81
C ILE A 125 -20.53 -21.40 0.38
N ASP A 126 -21.09 -21.65 1.57
CA ASP A 126 -20.34 -22.08 2.75
C ASP A 126 -19.57 -23.39 2.53
N GLY A 127 -20.17 -24.31 1.78
CA GLY A 127 -19.51 -25.55 1.36
C GLY A 127 -18.29 -25.28 0.48
N LEU A 128 -18.41 -24.35 -0.46
CA LEU A 128 -17.30 -23.95 -1.35
C LEU A 128 -16.23 -23.13 -0.62
N LEU A 129 -16.61 -22.25 0.30
CA LEU A 129 -15.67 -21.49 1.13
C LEU A 129 -14.80 -22.43 1.98
N LYS A 130 -15.40 -23.47 2.58
CA LYS A 130 -14.64 -24.50 3.30
C LYS A 130 -13.67 -25.26 2.40
N GLN A 131 -14.05 -25.55 1.16
CA GLN A 131 -13.15 -26.17 0.19
C GLN A 131 -12.00 -25.24 -0.19
N ALA A 132 -12.28 -23.94 -0.40
CA ALA A 132 -11.26 -22.94 -0.70
C ALA A 132 -10.24 -22.85 0.42
N GLU A 133 -10.70 -22.77 1.67
CA GLU A 133 -9.86 -22.69 2.85
C GLU A 133 -9.02 -23.95 3.04
N ALA A 134 -9.57 -25.14 2.76
CA ALA A 134 -8.84 -26.40 2.85
C ALA A 134 -7.80 -26.59 1.73
N ALA A 135 -8.01 -25.97 0.56
CA ALA A 135 -7.10 -26.06 -0.58
C ALA A 135 -5.94 -25.05 -0.51
N MET A 136 -6.04 -24.02 0.33
CA MET A 136 -5.01 -22.98 0.47
C MET A 136 -3.74 -23.54 1.12
N SER A 137 -2.59 -23.20 0.53
CA SER A 137 -1.27 -23.41 1.13
C SER A 137 -1.10 -22.59 2.42
N PRO A 138 -0.15 -22.95 3.31
CA PRO A 138 0.15 -22.15 4.51
C PRO A 138 0.50 -20.69 4.20
N GLN A 139 1.14 -20.46 3.04
CA GLN A 139 1.47 -19.13 2.54
C GLN A 139 0.20 -18.35 2.21
N GLU A 140 -0.72 -18.94 1.45
CA GLU A 140 -2.01 -18.33 1.11
C GLU A 140 -2.85 -18.08 2.37
N GLN A 141 -2.86 -19.00 3.32
CA GLN A 141 -3.54 -18.82 4.61
C GLN A 141 -2.98 -17.61 5.38
N SER A 142 -1.66 -17.41 5.34
CA SER A 142 -0.99 -16.26 5.96
C SER A 142 -1.40 -14.95 5.29
N VAL A 143 -1.35 -14.87 3.96
CA VAL A 143 -1.80 -13.71 3.17
C VAL A 143 -3.28 -13.41 3.47
N ALA A 144 -4.12 -14.44 3.44
CA ALA A 144 -5.54 -14.33 3.72
C ALA A 144 -5.85 -13.81 5.14
N THR A 145 -5.11 -14.29 6.14
CA THR A 145 -5.25 -13.87 7.54
C THR A 145 -4.84 -12.41 7.68
N TRP A 146 -3.73 -12.04 7.03
CA TRP A 146 -3.26 -10.65 6.98
C TRP A 146 -4.29 -9.71 6.36
N GLN A 147 -4.82 -10.05 5.18
CA GLN A 147 -5.82 -9.23 4.49
C GLN A 147 -7.10 -9.06 5.32
N GLN A 148 -7.57 -10.10 6.00
CA GLN A 148 -8.73 -10.01 6.90
C GLN A 148 -8.48 -9.05 8.07
N PHE A 149 -7.32 -9.18 8.70
CA PHE A 149 -6.91 -8.28 9.76
C PHE A 149 -6.84 -6.84 9.26
N ALA A 150 -6.15 -6.59 8.15
CA ALA A 150 -6.01 -5.27 7.55
C ALA A 150 -7.37 -4.66 7.19
N ALA A 151 -8.25 -5.43 6.55
CA ALA A 151 -9.60 -4.99 6.20
C ALA A 151 -10.41 -4.57 7.45
N ALA A 152 -10.41 -5.41 8.48
CA ALA A 152 -11.10 -5.11 9.74
C ALA A 152 -10.50 -3.89 10.46
N PHE A 153 -9.18 -3.75 10.45
CA PHE A 153 -8.47 -2.63 11.07
C PHE A 153 -8.74 -1.30 10.36
N THR A 154 -8.97 -1.33 9.04
CA THR A 154 -9.05 -0.13 8.19
C THR A 154 -10.46 0.32 7.81
N HIS A 155 -11.51 -0.34 8.31
CA HIS A 155 -12.90 -0.04 7.96
C HIS A 155 -13.33 1.44 8.17
N LYS A 156 -12.65 2.21 9.03
CA LYS A 156 -13.00 3.61 9.34
C LYS A 156 -12.12 4.67 8.71
N ARG A 157 -10.90 4.34 8.32
CA ARG A 157 -9.93 5.32 7.82
C ARG A 157 -8.86 4.66 6.98
N PRO A 158 -8.28 5.39 6.00
CA PRO A 158 -7.14 4.90 5.26
C PRO A 158 -5.93 4.62 6.17
N VAL A 159 -5.26 3.49 5.92
CA VAL A 159 -4.04 3.09 6.63
C VAL A 159 -3.03 2.55 5.64
N LEU A 160 -1.76 2.94 5.84
CA LEU A 160 -0.61 2.33 5.19
C LEU A 160 0.02 1.31 6.14
N PHE A 161 0.08 0.07 5.72
CA PHE A 161 0.91 -0.95 6.36
C PHE A 161 2.26 -1.02 5.63
N MET A 162 3.34 -0.83 6.37
CA MET A 162 4.70 -0.84 5.82
C MET A 162 5.68 -1.39 6.84
N ARG A 163 6.90 -1.68 6.41
CA ARG A 163 8.00 -2.03 7.31
C ARG A 163 8.66 -0.75 7.79
N GLY A 164 8.84 -0.61 9.10
CA GLY A 164 9.27 0.65 9.71
C GLY A 164 8.15 1.71 9.71
N ASN A 165 8.53 2.98 9.64
CA ASN A 165 7.56 4.09 9.71
C ASN A 165 7.82 5.15 8.63
N ALA A 166 6.91 6.12 8.46
CA ALA A 166 7.02 7.14 7.42
C ALA A 166 8.25 8.07 7.52
N LYS A 167 8.92 8.12 8.67
CA LYS A 167 10.17 8.87 8.87
C LYS A 167 11.40 8.00 8.65
N SER A 168 11.31 6.72 8.99
CA SER A 168 12.37 5.73 8.84
C SER A 168 11.78 4.44 8.26
N PRO A 169 11.58 4.36 6.92
CA PRO A 169 11.13 3.15 6.27
C PRO A 169 12.14 2.02 6.50
N GLY A 170 11.63 0.82 6.73
CA GLY A 170 12.44 -0.37 7.04
C GLY A 170 13.03 -1.06 5.81
N ASP A 171 12.51 -0.77 4.61
CA ASP A 171 13.04 -1.26 3.34
C ASP A 171 12.76 -0.30 2.17
N GLU A 172 13.33 -0.60 1.00
CA GLU A 172 13.26 0.22 -0.22
C GLU A 172 11.83 0.37 -0.74
N ALA A 173 11.05 -0.71 -0.75
CA ALA A 173 9.65 -0.68 -1.19
C ALA A 173 8.80 0.24 -0.29
N SER A 174 8.99 0.14 1.02
CA SER A 174 8.33 1.01 2.01
C SER A 174 8.76 2.48 1.84
N ALA A 175 10.03 2.73 1.53
CA ALA A 175 10.53 4.08 1.23
C ALA A 175 9.89 4.68 -0.02
N LEU A 176 9.79 3.88 -1.10
CA LEU A 176 9.12 4.30 -2.33
C LEU A 176 7.64 4.63 -2.08
N GLY A 177 6.93 3.80 -1.31
CA GLY A 177 5.54 4.07 -0.94
C GLY A 177 5.38 5.39 -0.18
N VAL A 178 6.28 5.70 0.76
CA VAL A 178 6.26 6.98 1.49
C VAL A 178 6.52 8.16 0.56
N LEU A 179 7.51 8.06 -0.35
CA LEU A 179 7.77 9.09 -1.35
C LEU A 179 6.53 9.35 -2.21
N LYS A 180 5.86 8.29 -2.65
CA LYS A 180 4.65 8.38 -3.46
C LYS A 180 3.52 9.13 -2.74
N LEU A 181 3.31 8.87 -1.46
CA LEU A 181 2.33 9.61 -0.66
C LEU A 181 2.71 11.08 -0.49
N ARG A 182 4.00 11.38 -0.31
CA ARG A 182 4.50 12.77 -0.23
C ARG A 182 4.30 13.51 -1.55
N GLU A 183 4.55 12.86 -2.69
CA GLU A 183 4.27 13.40 -4.04
C GLU A 183 2.78 13.66 -4.27
N ALA A 184 1.92 12.78 -3.75
CA ALA A 184 0.46 12.98 -3.73
C ALA A 184 0.00 14.04 -2.70
N GLY A 185 0.93 14.77 -2.07
CA GLY A 185 0.61 15.84 -1.14
C GLY A 185 -0.01 15.39 0.18
N VAL A 186 0.18 14.12 0.59
CA VAL A 186 -0.38 13.61 1.84
C VAL A 186 0.35 14.22 3.04
N LYS A 187 -0.39 14.97 3.88
CA LYS A 187 0.13 15.62 5.09
C LYS A 187 0.17 14.68 6.28
N SER A 188 -0.89 13.89 6.46
CA SER A 188 -0.97 12.89 7.52
C SER A 188 -1.81 11.69 7.09
N LEU A 189 -1.24 10.50 7.19
CA LEU A 189 -1.91 9.23 7.01
C LEU A 189 -1.55 8.33 8.18
N LYS A 190 -2.49 7.49 8.63
CA LYS A 190 -2.15 6.48 9.64
C LYS A 190 -1.19 5.47 9.03
N VAL A 191 -0.01 5.34 9.61
CA VAL A 191 0.98 4.34 9.26
C VAL A 191 1.08 3.32 10.38
N VAL A 192 1.13 2.06 10.02
CA VAL A 192 1.32 0.93 10.92
C VAL A 192 2.59 0.19 10.50
N ASP A 193 3.53 0.09 11.43
CA ASP A 193 4.75 -0.70 11.27
C ASP A 193 4.42 -2.18 11.49
N VAL A 194 4.62 -3.00 10.47
CA VAL A 194 4.30 -4.44 10.53
C VAL A 194 5.34 -5.27 11.29
N TRP A 195 6.53 -4.71 11.56
CA TRP A 195 7.57 -5.35 12.37
C TRP A 195 7.46 -5.03 13.86
N ALA A 196 6.86 -3.89 14.21
CA ALA A 196 6.72 -3.48 15.60
C ALA A 196 5.63 -4.31 16.29
N SER A 197 5.99 -4.94 17.41
CA SER A 197 5.00 -5.51 18.32
C SER A 197 4.26 -4.38 19.04
N GLY A 198 2.92 -4.40 19.03
CA GLY A 198 2.16 -3.35 19.68
C GLY A 198 0.64 -3.54 19.60
N PRO A 199 -0.14 -2.61 20.15
CA PRO A 199 -1.61 -2.67 20.12
C PRO A 199 -2.18 -2.60 18.71
N GLU A 200 -1.38 -2.15 17.73
CA GLU A 200 -1.80 -1.99 16.35
C GLU A 200 -1.62 -3.25 15.52
N VAL A 201 -0.66 -4.13 15.86
CA VAL A 201 -0.43 -5.40 15.18
C VAL A 201 -0.40 -6.51 16.24
N PRO A 202 -1.49 -7.30 16.37
CA PRO A 202 -1.57 -8.43 17.30
C PRO A 202 -0.32 -9.31 17.28
N GLU A 203 0.02 -9.82 18.47
CA GLU A 203 1.10 -10.79 18.62
C GLU A 203 0.86 -12.01 17.73
N GLY A 204 1.90 -12.44 17.02
CA GLY A 204 1.81 -13.50 16.01
C GLY A 204 1.52 -13.02 14.58
N LEU A 205 0.91 -11.85 14.36
CA LEU A 205 0.78 -11.31 12.99
C LEU A 205 2.10 -10.70 12.48
N GLN A 206 3.00 -10.31 13.39
CA GLN A 206 4.35 -9.85 13.02
C GLN A 206 5.16 -10.96 12.33
N THR A 207 4.93 -12.22 12.68
CA THR A 207 5.60 -13.34 12.01
C THR A 207 5.10 -13.49 10.57
N LEU A 208 3.85 -13.07 10.27
CA LEU A 208 3.31 -13.03 8.91
C LEU A 208 4.08 -12.06 8.00
N SER A 209 4.70 -11.01 8.56
CA SER A 209 5.55 -10.09 7.80
C SER A 209 6.88 -10.70 7.33
N ASN A 210 7.26 -11.85 7.91
CA ASN A 210 8.39 -12.67 7.49
C ASN A 210 8.01 -13.68 6.39
N PHE A 211 6.72 -13.89 6.13
CA PHE A 211 6.25 -14.59 4.94
C PHE A 211 6.19 -13.60 3.78
N GLU A 212 6.16 -14.08 2.53
CA GLU A 212 6.15 -13.26 1.30
C GLU A 212 4.87 -12.42 1.09
N VAL A 213 4.29 -11.84 2.15
CA VAL A 213 3.27 -10.80 2.04
C VAL A 213 3.97 -9.54 1.52
N PRO A 214 3.56 -9.00 0.35
CA PRO A 214 4.21 -7.83 -0.22
C PRO A 214 3.83 -6.57 0.59
N PHE A 215 4.82 -5.79 0.98
CA PHE A 215 4.65 -4.47 1.59
C PHE A 215 5.39 -3.42 0.74
N PRO A 216 4.92 -2.16 0.71
CA PRO A 216 3.83 -1.59 1.51
C PRO A 216 2.43 -1.83 0.92
N GLN A 217 1.41 -1.87 1.78
CA GLN A 217 0.00 -2.01 1.39
C GLN A 217 -0.83 -0.83 1.87
N LEU A 218 -1.56 -0.20 0.95
CA LEU A 218 -2.50 0.87 1.25
C LEU A 218 -3.92 0.29 1.30
N PHE A 219 -4.61 0.54 2.41
CA PHE A 219 -6.00 0.14 2.58
C PHE A 219 -6.88 1.37 2.77
N VAL A 220 -8.05 1.36 2.12
CA VAL A 220 -9.06 2.41 2.16
C VAL A 220 -10.42 1.74 2.39
N GLN A 221 -11.11 2.13 3.46
CA GLN A 221 -12.43 1.59 3.83
C GLN A 221 -12.49 0.05 3.88
N GLY A 222 -11.43 -0.59 4.38
CA GLY A 222 -11.36 -2.06 4.46
C GLY A 222 -10.94 -2.76 3.17
N ALA A 223 -10.72 -2.05 2.06
CA ALA A 223 -10.26 -2.61 0.80
C ALA A 223 -8.79 -2.27 0.54
N SER A 224 -8.03 -3.23 0.02
CA SER A 224 -6.66 -2.99 -0.48
C SER A 224 -6.74 -2.18 -1.77
N VAL A 225 -5.89 -1.15 -1.89
CA VAL A 225 -5.72 -0.39 -3.13
C VAL A 225 -4.61 -1.06 -3.93
N GLU A 226 -4.99 -1.81 -4.96
CA GLU A 226 -4.03 -2.49 -5.83
C GLU A 226 -3.16 -1.50 -6.61
N ASN A 227 -1.88 -1.82 -6.76
CA ASN A 227 -0.90 -1.05 -7.53
C ASN A 227 -0.87 0.46 -7.22
N TRP A 228 -1.22 0.83 -5.98
CA TRP A 228 -1.33 2.24 -5.58
C TRP A 228 -0.02 3.02 -5.73
N THR A 229 1.13 2.33 -5.66
CA THR A 229 2.47 2.90 -5.89
C THR A 229 2.68 3.34 -7.35
N GLU A 230 1.95 2.74 -8.28
CA GLU A 230 2.03 3.00 -9.72
C GLU A 230 1.01 4.06 -10.18
N LEU A 231 -0.02 4.33 -9.37
CA LEU A 231 -1.05 5.32 -9.70
C LEU A 231 -0.45 6.71 -9.95
N PRO A 232 -0.99 7.51 -10.88
CA PRO A 232 -0.66 8.91 -11.02
C PRO A 232 -0.89 9.67 -9.69
N ALA A 233 -0.02 10.64 -9.38
CA ALA A 233 -0.10 11.38 -8.12
C ALA A 233 -1.47 12.08 -7.96
N GLU A 234 -2.06 12.57 -9.04
CA GLU A 234 -3.39 13.21 -9.04
C GLU A 234 -4.50 12.22 -8.66
N GLU A 235 -4.47 11.00 -9.21
CA GLU A 235 -5.45 9.95 -8.91
C GLU A 235 -5.34 9.49 -7.45
N LEU A 236 -4.11 9.26 -6.98
CA LEU A 236 -3.86 8.90 -5.58
C LEU A 236 -4.30 10.02 -4.62
N THR A 237 -4.06 11.28 -5.00
CA THR A 237 -4.52 12.46 -4.25
C THR A 237 -6.04 12.47 -4.14
N SER A 238 -6.75 12.31 -5.25
CA SER A 238 -8.23 12.30 -5.25
C SER A 238 -8.75 11.15 -4.38
N LEU A 239 -8.24 9.94 -4.60
CA LEU A 239 -8.62 8.74 -3.84
C LEU A 239 -8.51 8.97 -2.33
N LEU A 240 -7.35 9.44 -1.87
CA LEU A 240 -7.11 9.62 -0.44
C LEU A 240 -7.91 10.80 0.13
N LYS A 241 -8.06 11.90 -0.63
CA LYS A 241 -8.84 13.07 -0.22
C LYS A 241 -10.32 12.74 -0.06
N ASP A 242 -10.88 11.99 -1.00
CA ASP A 242 -12.28 11.52 -0.96
C ASP A 242 -12.52 10.57 0.24
N ASN A 243 -11.44 10.01 0.79
CA ASN A 243 -11.45 9.16 1.97
C ASN A 243 -10.94 9.85 3.26
N GLY A 244 -10.96 11.19 3.27
CA GLY A 244 -10.73 11.99 4.48
C GLY A 244 -9.28 12.12 4.92
N VAL A 245 -8.33 11.82 4.04
CA VAL A 245 -6.90 12.07 4.30
C VAL A 245 -6.59 13.55 4.14
N LEU A 246 -5.84 14.10 5.09
CA LEU A 246 -5.42 15.49 5.05
C LEU A 246 -4.31 15.67 4.00
N MET A 247 -4.54 16.61 3.08
CA MET A 247 -3.59 17.00 2.03
C MET A 247 -2.94 18.34 2.35
N SER A 248 -1.72 18.53 1.85
CA SER A 248 -1.02 19.81 1.86
C SER A 248 -1.69 20.78 0.88
N GLU A 249 -1.68 22.08 1.20
CA GLU A 249 -2.26 23.07 0.29
C GLU A 249 -1.36 23.31 -0.93
N PRO A 250 -1.93 23.59 -2.12
CA PRO A 250 -1.14 23.92 -3.30
C PRO A 250 -0.32 25.20 -3.03
N GLY A 251 1.01 25.04 -2.87
CA GLY A 251 1.93 26.14 -2.57
C GLY A 251 2.36 26.26 -1.11
N GLU A 252 1.93 25.37 -0.21
CA GLU A 252 2.54 25.19 1.11
C GLU A 252 3.98 24.74 0.85
N LYS A 253 4.95 25.67 0.92
CA LYS A 253 6.38 25.35 0.78
C LYS A 253 6.66 24.19 1.72
N LYS A 254 7.32 23.14 1.18
CA LYS A 254 7.89 22.04 2.00
C LYS A 254 8.44 22.70 3.26
N PRO A 255 7.96 22.35 4.46
CA PRO A 255 8.77 22.60 5.64
C PRO A 255 10.08 21.91 5.30
N GLU A 256 11.17 22.68 5.17
CA GLU A 256 12.50 22.09 5.28
C GLU A 256 12.40 21.21 6.53
N GLU A 257 12.51 19.89 6.33
CA GLU A 257 12.36 18.94 7.42
C GLU A 257 13.22 19.47 8.56
N PRO A 258 12.64 19.75 9.76
CA PRO A 258 13.46 20.24 10.86
C PRO A 258 14.53 19.17 11.04
N GLY A 259 15.78 19.53 10.72
CA GLY A 259 16.90 18.62 10.86
C GLY A 259 16.85 18.00 12.26
N CYS A 260 17.47 16.83 12.44
CA CYS A 260 17.51 16.07 13.70
C CYS A 260 17.89 16.87 14.98
N HIS A 261 18.18 18.17 14.86
CA HIS A 261 18.63 19.10 15.88
C HIS A 261 17.53 20.06 16.38
N GLY A 262 16.24 19.85 16.06
CA GLY A 262 15.15 20.75 16.51
C GLY A 262 15.02 20.97 18.03
N SER A 263 15.61 20.09 18.86
CA SER A 263 15.68 20.27 20.33
C SER A 263 17.01 20.87 20.83
N PHE A 264 17.96 21.18 19.92
CA PHE A 264 19.25 21.80 20.27
C PHE A 264 19.18 23.32 20.42
N SER A 265 18.11 23.95 19.90
CA SER A 265 17.99 25.42 19.77
C SER A 265 17.84 26.18 21.08
N GLU A 266 17.54 25.51 22.19
CA GLU A 266 17.35 26.19 23.48
C GLU A 266 18.65 26.86 23.96
N GLY A 267 18.69 28.20 23.96
CA GLY A 267 19.87 28.97 24.39
C GLY A 267 20.97 29.14 23.33
N LEU A 268 20.70 28.78 22.07
CA LEU A 268 21.56 29.10 20.92
C LEU A 268 20.89 30.16 20.04
N GLN A 269 21.69 31.05 19.47
CA GLN A 269 21.22 32.00 18.45
C GLN A 269 20.81 31.26 17.17
N PRO A 270 19.89 31.83 16.36
CA PRO A 270 19.44 31.18 15.13
C PRO A 270 20.58 30.77 14.17
N TRP A 271 21.62 31.60 14.02
CA TRP A 271 22.77 31.28 13.17
C TRP A 271 23.69 30.22 13.79
N GLU A 272 23.77 30.12 15.12
CA GLU A 272 24.51 29.07 15.81
C GLU A 272 23.86 27.70 15.59
N VAL A 273 22.53 27.62 15.57
CA VAL A 273 21.80 26.39 15.24
C VAL A 273 22.11 25.92 13.82
N VAL A 274 22.07 26.85 12.85
CA VAL A 274 22.42 26.53 11.46
C VAL A 274 23.88 26.14 11.33
N LEU A 275 24.80 26.79 12.06
CA LEU A 275 26.20 26.42 12.06
C LEU A 275 26.41 24.98 12.57
N VAL A 276 25.72 24.57 13.63
CA VAL A 276 25.76 23.18 14.14
C VAL A 276 25.27 22.19 13.08
N GLU A 277 24.21 22.53 12.34
CA GLU A 277 23.71 21.69 11.24
C GLU A 277 24.72 21.58 10.09
N LEU A 278 25.37 22.69 9.71
CA LEU A 278 26.40 22.67 8.67
C LEU A 278 27.61 21.84 9.09
N VAL A 279 28.02 21.94 10.35
CA VAL A 279 29.11 21.15 10.90
C VAL A 279 28.72 19.67 11.02
N SER A 280 27.46 19.34 11.34
CA SER A 280 27.03 17.93 11.40
C SER A 280 27.04 17.25 10.03
N LYS A 281 26.76 18.00 8.95
CA LYS A 281 26.79 17.47 7.57
C LYS A 281 28.17 17.49 6.93
N GLN A 282 28.98 18.52 7.19
CA GLN A 282 30.20 18.81 6.43
C GLN A 282 31.48 18.76 7.28
N GLY A 283 31.38 18.56 8.59
CA GLY A 283 32.50 18.60 9.54
C GLY A 283 32.96 20.01 9.91
N ALA A 284 33.81 20.10 10.94
CA ALA A 284 34.39 21.36 11.45
C ALA A 284 35.63 21.81 10.66
N LYS A 285 35.49 21.83 9.34
CA LYS A 285 36.50 22.31 8.38
C LYS A 285 35.80 23.12 7.29
N ASP A 286 36.59 23.74 6.40
CA ASP A 286 36.07 24.45 5.23
C ASP A 286 35.01 25.51 5.60
N TRP A 287 35.44 26.47 6.43
CA TRP A 287 34.60 27.52 7.01
C TRP A 287 34.09 28.54 5.98
N GLY A 288 34.81 28.74 4.87
CA GLY A 288 34.44 29.71 3.82
C GLY A 288 33.05 29.45 3.22
N PRO A 289 32.77 28.25 2.67
CA PRO A 289 31.45 27.88 2.18
C PRO A 289 30.35 27.97 3.25
N LYS A 290 30.64 27.58 4.50
CA LYS A 290 29.67 27.66 5.61
C LYS A 290 29.31 29.09 5.96
N LEU A 291 30.30 29.99 5.97
CA LEU A 291 30.09 31.42 6.18
C LEU A 291 29.19 32.01 5.10
N GLN A 292 29.48 31.69 3.83
CA GLN A 292 28.67 32.14 2.71
C GLN A 292 27.22 31.66 2.85
N GLU A 293 27.00 30.39 3.18
CA GLU A 293 25.67 29.83 3.38
C GLU A 293 24.91 30.50 4.54
N LEU A 294 25.58 30.80 5.65
CA LEU A 294 24.99 31.53 6.77
C LEU A 294 24.58 32.96 6.38
N GLN A 295 25.41 33.66 5.61
CA GLN A 295 25.13 35.01 5.14
C GLN A 295 23.98 35.04 4.11
N GLU A 296 23.93 34.06 3.22
CA GLU A 296 22.85 33.92 2.22
C GLU A 296 21.49 33.64 2.86
N ARG A 297 21.47 32.98 4.03
CA ARG A 297 20.24 32.75 4.82
C ARG A 297 19.71 34.00 5.52
N GLY A 298 20.44 35.12 5.50
CA GLY A 298 19.97 36.41 6.01
C GLY A 298 19.72 36.44 7.52
N LEU A 299 20.48 35.65 8.29
CA LEU A 299 20.38 35.60 9.74
C LEU A 299 21.06 36.81 10.39
N GLU A 300 20.52 37.28 11.52
CA GLU A 300 21.12 38.38 12.28
C GLU A 300 22.37 37.91 13.04
N GLU A 301 23.33 38.82 13.24
CA GLU A 301 24.56 38.58 14.05
C GLU A 301 25.47 37.45 13.56
N VAL A 302 25.36 37.07 12.28
CA VAL A 302 26.30 36.13 11.64
C VAL A 302 27.71 36.73 11.66
N PRO A 303 28.76 35.94 11.98
CA PRO A 303 30.15 36.34 11.84
C PRO A 303 30.44 37.00 10.48
N SER A 304 31.28 38.03 10.48
CA SER A 304 31.56 38.83 9.28
C SER A 304 32.64 38.20 8.41
N ASP A 305 33.52 37.39 9.00
CA ASP A 305 34.58 36.69 8.32
C ASP A 305 34.80 35.25 8.83
N VAL A 306 35.70 34.54 8.15
CA VAL A 306 35.99 33.12 8.42
C VAL A 306 36.64 32.92 9.79
N LEU A 307 37.46 33.86 10.23
CA LEU A 307 38.17 33.77 11.50
C LEU A 307 37.19 33.92 12.66
N GLU A 308 36.27 34.88 12.57
CA GLU A 308 35.19 35.05 13.54
C GLU A 308 34.26 33.82 13.61
N LEU A 309 33.98 33.18 12.47
CA LEU A 309 33.18 31.95 12.43
C LEU A 309 33.90 30.77 13.10
N GLU A 310 35.20 30.64 12.90
CA GLU A 310 36.02 29.60 13.54
C GLU A 310 36.13 29.83 15.06
N GLU A 311 36.33 31.08 15.50
CA GLU A 311 36.30 31.45 16.92
C GLU A 311 34.93 31.22 17.55
N ALA A 312 33.85 31.47 16.80
CA ALA A 312 32.50 31.14 17.22
C ALA A 312 32.31 29.63 17.42
N TRP A 313 32.74 28.81 16.46
CA TRP A 313 32.67 27.35 16.61
C TRP A 313 33.50 26.86 17.80
N ALA A 314 34.68 27.43 18.04
CA ALA A 314 35.52 27.09 19.18
C ALA A 314 34.83 27.36 20.53
N ARG A 315 34.00 28.40 20.61
CA ARG A 315 33.15 28.70 21.80
C ARG A 315 31.92 27.81 21.88
N LEU A 316 31.31 27.47 20.74
CA LEU A 316 30.06 26.74 20.63
C LEU A 316 30.24 25.23 20.83
N SER A 317 31.33 24.65 20.33
CA SER A 317 31.61 23.22 20.34
C SER A 317 31.54 22.59 21.74
N PRO A 318 32.12 23.18 22.81
CA PRO A 318 31.96 22.67 24.17
C PRO A 318 30.51 22.66 24.68
N ILE A 319 29.71 23.67 24.30
CA ILE A 319 28.29 23.78 24.70
C ILE A 319 27.48 22.68 24.00
N VAL A 320 27.75 22.47 22.70
CA VAL A 320 27.11 21.40 21.91
C VAL A 320 27.48 20.03 22.47
N LYS A 321 28.75 19.83 22.83
CA LYS A 321 29.22 18.61 23.50
C LYS A 321 28.47 18.36 24.80
N GLU A 322 28.42 19.33 25.70
CA GLU A 322 27.73 19.21 26.99
C GLU A 322 26.25 18.89 26.82
N LYS A 323 25.60 19.48 25.81
CA LYS A 323 24.21 19.17 25.46
C LYS A 323 24.03 17.74 24.95
N LEU A 324 24.92 17.27 24.08
CA LEU A 324 24.91 15.87 23.59
C LEU A 324 25.12 14.88 24.74
N GLU A 325 25.99 15.18 25.69
CA GLU A 325 26.22 14.34 26.88
C GLU A 325 25.02 14.34 27.84
N LYS A 326 24.27 15.45 27.93
CA LYS A 326 23.11 15.60 28.85
C LYS A 326 21.78 15.15 28.26
N GLN A 327 21.65 15.05 26.94
CA GLN A 327 20.43 14.62 26.24
C GLN A 327 20.66 13.24 25.62
N PRO A 328 20.40 12.14 26.36
CA PRO A 328 20.65 10.79 25.87
C PRO A 328 19.73 10.38 24.71
N GLU A 329 18.61 11.09 24.50
CA GLU A 329 17.65 10.83 23.44
C GLU A 329 17.47 12.07 22.55
N MET A 330 17.79 11.93 21.27
CA MET A 330 17.52 12.93 20.25
C MET A 330 16.01 13.01 19.95
N PRO A 331 15.51 14.08 19.29
CA PRO A 331 14.11 14.17 18.86
C PRO A 331 13.62 13.02 17.98
N CYS A 332 14.54 12.28 17.36
CA CYS A 332 14.25 11.08 16.59
C CYS A 332 14.10 9.81 17.45
N GLY A 333 14.20 9.91 18.79
CA GLY A 333 14.11 8.79 19.73
C GLY A 333 15.37 7.91 19.79
N HIS A 334 16.43 8.28 19.07
CA HIS A 334 17.70 7.57 19.10
C HIS A 334 18.71 8.35 19.95
N SER A 335 19.55 7.63 20.68
CA SER A 335 20.82 8.18 21.17
C SER A 335 21.79 8.40 20.01
N CYS A 336 22.82 9.19 20.22
CA CYS A 336 23.90 9.35 19.23
C CYS A 336 24.49 8.01 18.75
N ASN A 337 24.52 7.00 19.62
CA ASN A 337 25.03 5.66 19.29
C ASN A 337 24.05 4.76 18.56
N THR A 338 22.75 4.97 18.74
CA THR A 338 21.69 4.21 18.07
C THR A 338 21.17 4.92 16.83
N CYS A 339 21.72 6.09 16.50
CA CYS A 339 21.34 6.87 15.33
C CYS A 339 21.73 6.10 14.05
N PRO A 340 20.77 5.75 13.18
CA PRO A 340 21.06 5.02 11.94
C PRO A 340 22.03 5.77 11.02
N THR A 341 22.00 7.10 11.05
CA THR A 341 22.85 7.99 10.24
C THR A 341 24.13 8.41 10.98
N LYS A 342 24.53 7.71 12.04
CA LYS A 342 25.75 8.04 12.82
C LYS A 342 26.99 8.16 11.93
N HIS A 343 27.10 7.30 10.91
CA HIS A 343 28.24 7.28 9.99
C HIS A 343 28.33 8.52 9.08
N ASP A 344 27.20 9.21 8.85
CA ASP A 344 27.14 10.44 8.07
C ASP A 344 27.25 11.70 8.93
N CYS A 345 27.11 11.57 10.26
CA CYS A 345 27.14 12.68 11.20
C CYS A 345 28.58 13.05 11.59
N GLN A 346 29.11 14.11 10.99
CA GLN A 346 30.44 14.64 11.25
C GLN A 346 30.54 15.41 12.60
N LEU A 347 29.42 15.55 13.33
CA LEU A 347 29.37 16.33 14.56
C LEU A 347 30.22 15.70 15.68
N HIS A 348 30.30 14.37 15.73
CA HIS A 348 31.08 13.63 16.74
C HIS A 348 32.58 13.91 16.63
N ASP A 349 33.09 13.94 15.40
CA ASP A 349 34.49 14.28 15.15
C ASP A 349 34.76 15.76 15.45
N ALA A 350 33.76 16.62 15.20
CA ALA A 350 33.85 18.06 15.37
C ALA A 350 33.82 18.55 16.83
N VAL A 351 33.10 17.86 17.73
CA VAL A 351 33.03 18.21 19.17
C VAL A 351 33.98 17.38 20.05
N GLY A 352 34.70 16.44 19.42
CA GLY A 352 35.55 15.46 20.11
C GLY A 352 34.74 14.36 20.79
N HIS A 353 35.44 13.41 21.42
CA HIS A 353 34.82 12.23 22.04
C HIS A 353 33.78 12.64 23.10
N VAL A 354 32.50 12.45 22.78
CA VAL A 354 31.33 12.59 23.66
C VAL A 354 31.33 11.36 24.56
N ARG A 355 31.29 11.53 25.89
CA ARG A 355 31.28 10.39 26.81
C ARG A 355 29.95 9.66 26.72
N ASP A 356 30.01 8.35 26.57
CA ASP A 356 28.82 7.52 26.51
C ASP A 356 28.41 7.02 27.90
N ILE A 357 27.14 6.64 28.04
CA ILE A 357 26.64 6.03 29.29
C ILE A 357 27.34 4.70 29.60
N GLU A 358 27.87 4.03 28.56
CA GLU A 358 28.69 2.82 28.67
C GLU A 358 30.12 3.13 29.14
N ASP A 359 30.62 4.35 28.95
CA ASP A 359 31.91 4.80 29.52
C ASP A 359 31.78 5.19 31.00
N LEU A 360 30.55 5.28 31.52
CA LEU A 360 30.24 5.64 32.91
C LEU A 360 29.90 4.42 33.79
N LEU A 361 29.83 3.22 33.20
CA LEU A 361 29.64 1.93 33.88
C LEU A 361 30.98 1.17 33.95
#